data_AF-A0A2W1AQ43-F1
#
_entry.id   AF-A0A2W1AQ43-F1
#
_cell.length_a   1.000
_cell.length_b   1.000
_cell.length_c   1.000
_cell.angle_alpha   90.00
_cell.angle_beta   90.00
_cell.angle_gamma   90.00
#
_symmetry.space_group_name_H-M   'P 1'
#
loop_
_entity.id
_entity.type
_entity.pdbx_description
1 polymer ?
#
loop_
_entity_poly.entity_id
_entity_poly.type
_entity_poly.pdbx_seq_one_letter_code
_entity_poly.pdbx_strand_id
1 'polypeptide(L)'
;MKAATNAVSVEENDTAHAEAADSAVVASLVAGSKAGDTDAFGAIYDRFQPEIVRYLTYRMRTAEGAKDLAQQVFLKAWQAIPLYEDRGVPFKA
;
A
#
# COMPACT_ATOMS: atom_id res chain seq x y z
N MET A 1 -37.37 -15.93 -25.80
CA MET A 1 -37.07 -17.14 -25.02
C MET A 1 -35.67 -16.99 -24.42
N LYS A 2 -35.45 -17.55 -23.23
CA LYS A 2 -34.52 -17.11 -22.16
C LYS A 2 -33.01 -17.04 -22.47
N ALA A 3 -32.39 -16.09 -21.75
CA ALA A 3 -31.07 -16.11 -21.10
C ALA A 3 -29.81 -16.10 -21.97
N ALA A 4 -29.22 -14.91 -22.11
CA ALA A 4 -27.77 -14.76 -22.14
C ALA A 4 -27.33 -14.42 -20.71
N THR A 5 -26.59 -15.37 -20.15
CA THR A 5 -26.15 -15.46 -18.76
C THR A 5 -25.04 -14.47 -18.45
N ASN A 6 -25.14 -13.92 -17.24
CA ASN A 6 -24.29 -12.93 -16.62
C ASN A 6 -22.86 -13.48 -16.36
N ALA A 7 -21.90 -13.17 -17.22
CA ALA A 7 -20.49 -13.59 -17.06
C ALA A 7 -19.52 -12.41 -16.81
N VAL A 8 -19.98 -11.16 -16.93
CA VAL A 8 -19.20 -9.93 -16.71
C VAL A 8 -19.69 -9.23 -15.44
N SER A 9 -19.69 -9.93 -14.31
CA SER A 9 -20.08 -9.34 -13.01
C SER A 9 -19.38 -9.96 -11.80
N VAL A 10 -18.61 -11.04 -11.98
CA VAL A 10 -18.03 -11.80 -10.86
C VAL A 10 -16.61 -11.33 -10.51
N GLU A 11 -15.82 -10.83 -11.47
CA GLU A 11 -14.42 -10.41 -11.24
C GLU A 11 -14.28 -8.98 -10.68
N GLU A 12 -15.13 -8.03 -11.08
CA GLU A 12 -15.10 -6.65 -10.54
C GLU A 12 -15.48 -6.60 -9.06
N ASN A 13 -16.42 -7.45 -8.62
CA ASN A 13 -16.90 -7.41 -7.25
C ASN A 13 -15.89 -8.01 -6.25
N ASP A 14 -15.16 -9.05 -6.65
CA ASP A 14 -14.18 -9.74 -5.80
C ASP A 14 -12.92 -8.89 -5.56
N THR A 15 -12.47 -8.19 -6.60
CA THR A 15 -11.27 -7.33 -6.53
C THR A 15 -11.53 -6.08 -5.68
N ALA A 16 -12.69 -5.44 -5.84
CA ALA A 16 -13.07 -4.26 -5.05
C ALA A 16 -13.20 -4.58 -3.55
N HIS A 17 -13.75 -5.76 -3.20
CA HIS A 17 -13.81 -6.22 -1.82
C HIS A 17 -12.42 -6.48 -1.23
N ALA A 18 -11.51 -7.07 -2.00
CA ALA A 18 -10.13 -7.30 -1.57
C ALA A 18 -9.36 -5.98 -1.36
N GLU A 19 -9.52 -4.97 -2.24
CA GLU A 19 -8.90 -3.65 -2.07
C GLU A 19 -9.46 -2.90 -0.86
N ALA A 20 -10.77 -2.96 -0.62
CA ALA A 20 -11.38 -2.36 0.56
C ALA A 20 -10.87 -3.01 1.86
N ALA A 21 -10.72 -4.34 1.88
CA ALA A 21 -10.17 -5.06 3.01
C ALA A 21 -8.69 -4.70 3.26
N ASP A 22 -7.87 -4.65 2.21
CA ASP A 22 -6.48 -4.22 2.28
C ASP A 22 -6.37 -2.77 2.81
N SER A 23 -7.22 -1.86 2.32
CA SER A 23 -7.26 -0.48 2.79
C SER A 23 -7.65 -0.37 4.27
N ALA A 24 -8.60 -1.18 4.75
CA ALA A 24 -9.00 -1.21 6.15
C ALA A 24 -7.86 -1.73 7.05
N VAL A 25 -7.14 -2.77 6.60
CA VAL A 25 -5.94 -3.27 7.29
C VAL A 25 -4.87 -2.20 7.36
N VAL A 26 -4.56 -1.54 6.24
CA VAL A 26 -3.57 -0.46 6.21
C VAL A 26 -3.96 0.70 7.13
N ALA A 27 -5.24 1.08 7.19
CA ALA A 27 -5.71 2.12 8.11
C ALA A 27 -5.47 1.76 9.58
N SER A 28 -5.68 0.49 9.95
CA SER A 28 -5.36 -0.03 11.30
C SER A 28 -3.86 0.07 11.60
N LEU A 29 -3.01 -0.31 10.65
CA LEU A 29 -1.56 -0.23 10.82
C LEU A 29 -1.09 1.21 10.98
N VAL A 30 -1.63 2.14 10.17
CA VAL A 30 -1.35 3.57 10.27
C VAL A 30 -1.71 4.11 11.66
N ALA A 31 -2.87 3.71 12.20
CA ALA A 31 -3.28 4.11 13.55
C ALA A 31 -2.30 3.60 14.62
N GLY A 32 -1.84 2.36 14.52
CA GLY A 32 -0.81 1.80 15.40
C GLY A 32 0.51 2.55 15.29
N SER A 33 1.01 2.78 14.07
CA SER A 33 2.26 3.51 13.84
C SER A 33 2.21 4.94 14.39
N LYS A 34 1.06 5.62 14.28
CA LYS A 34 0.85 6.95 14.88
C LYS A 34 0.97 6.93 16.40
N ALA A 35 0.61 5.82 17.05
CA ALA A 35 0.75 5.63 18.49
C ALA A 35 2.17 5.19 18.90
N GLY A 36 3.11 5.07 17.96
CA GLY A 36 4.48 4.63 18.20
C GLY A 36 4.69 3.12 18.12
N ASP A 37 3.72 2.36 17.62
CA ASP A 37 3.87 0.93 17.37
C ASP A 37 4.81 0.70 16.17
N THR A 38 6.02 0.24 16.48
CA THR A 38 7.06 -0.08 15.49
C THR A 38 6.67 -1.26 14.61
N ASP A 39 5.96 -2.25 15.17
CA ASP A 39 5.57 -3.47 14.46
C ASP A 39 4.46 -3.16 13.46
N ALA A 40 3.54 -2.26 13.81
CA ALA A 40 2.54 -1.76 12.88
C ALA A 40 3.18 -1.10 11.65
N PHE A 41 4.25 -0.33 11.84
CA PHE A 41 4.98 0.22 10.69
C PHE A 41 5.79 -0.85 9.95
N GLY A 42 6.33 -1.84 10.65
CA GLY A 42 6.97 -3.00 10.04
C GLY A 42 6.04 -3.70 9.06
N ALA A 43 4.77 -3.87 9.44
CA ALA A 43 3.76 -4.43 8.55
C ALA A 43 3.44 -3.51 7.34
N ILE A 44 3.44 -2.18 7.51
CA ILE A 44 3.34 -1.23 6.38
C ILE A 44 4.55 -1.42 5.45
N TYR A 45 5.75 -1.51 6.00
CA TYR A 45 6.97 -1.74 5.24
C TYR A 45 6.86 -3.02 4.42
N ASP A 46 6.56 -4.16 5.05
CA ASP A 46 6.48 -5.47 4.37
C ASP A 46 5.43 -5.46 3.25
N ARG A 47 4.31 -4.76 3.47
CA ARG A 47 3.23 -4.64 2.48
C ARG A 47 3.63 -3.86 1.23
N PHE A 48 4.41 -2.78 1.39
CA PHE A 48 4.72 -1.84 0.30
C PHE A 48 6.13 -1.99 -0.28
N GLN A 49 7.06 -2.64 0.44
CA GLN A 49 8.45 -2.83 0.02
C GLN A 49 8.58 -3.49 -1.35
N PRO A 50 7.89 -4.59 -1.67
CA PRO A 50 8.05 -5.24 -2.98
C PRO A 50 7.62 -4.33 -4.14
N GLU A 51 6.55 -3.55 -3.95
CA GLU A 51 6.00 -2.65 -4.96
C GLU A 51 6.91 -1.43 -5.18
N ILE A 52 7.31 -0.77 -4.08
CA ILE A 52 8.19 0.40 -4.13
C ILE A 52 9.54 0.01 -4.73
N VAL A 53 10.16 -1.08 -4.27
CA VAL A 53 11.46 -1.50 -4.81
C VAL A 53 11.36 -1.90 -6.28
N ARG A 54 10.30 -2.58 -6.71
CA ARG A 54 10.05 -2.88 -8.13
C ARG A 54 9.93 -1.60 -8.97
N TYR A 55 9.18 -0.61 -8.48
CA TYR A 55 9.04 0.67 -9.17
C TYR A 55 10.37 1.42 -9.28
N LEU A 56 11.12 1.51 -8.17
CA LEU A 56 12.39 2.21 -8.12
C LEU A 56 13.46 1.53 -8.98
N THR A 57 13.55 0.19 -8.94
CA THR A 57 14.49 -0.56 -9.77
C THR A 57 14.19 -0.44 -11.25
N TYR A 58 12.93 -0.36 -11.64
CA TYR A 58 12.55 -0.07 -13.03
C TYR A 58 12.93 1.35 -13.47
N ARG A 59 12.87 2.33 -12.56
CA ARG A 59 13.06 3.74 -12.89
C ARG A 59 14.49 4.24 -12.74
N MET A 60 15.34 3.51 -12.03
CA MET A 60 16.71 3.90 -11.75
C MET A 60 17.71 3.24 -12.69
N ARG A 61 18.82 3.95 -12.96
CA ARG A 61 19.89 3.47 -13.85
C ARG A 61 20.79 2.41 -13.20
N THR A 62 20.75 2.27 -11.88
CA THR A 62 21.57 1.33 -11.11
C THR A 62 20.78 0.72 -9.95
N ALA A 63 21.10 -0.54 -9.60
CA ALA A 63 20.47 -1.25 -8.50
C ALA A 63 20.80 -0.66 -7.12
N GLU A 64 22.00 -0.09 -6.96
CA GLU A 64 22.43 0.55 -5.71
C GLU A 64 21.63 1.82 -5.43
N GLY A 65 21.46 2.69 -6.44
CA GLY A 65 20.63 3.88 -6.29
C GLY A 65 19.18 3.56 -5.93
N ALA A 66 18.63 2.46 -6.48
CA ALA A 66 17.27 2.02 -6.15
C ALA A 66 17.12 1.62 -4.68
N LYS A 67 18.14 0.97 -4.09
CA LYS A 67 18.15 0.59 -2.68
C LYS A 67 18.25 1.81 -1.77
N ASP A 68 19.15 2.74 -2.08
CA ASP A 68 19.32 3.97 -1.31
C ASP A 68 18.04 4.82 -1.34
N LEU A 69 17.41 4.96 -2.50
CA LEU A 69 16.17 5.69 -2.63
C LEU A 69 15.01 4.99 -1.90
N ALA A 70 14.95 3.66 -1.94
CA ALA A 70 13.95 2.90 -1.16
C ALA A 70 14.10 3.17 0.34
N GLN A 71 15.33 3.15 0.87
CA GLN A 71 15.59 3.49 2.28
C GLN A 71 15.12 4.90 2.62
N GLN A 72 15.39 5.89 1.75
CA GLN A 72 14.93 7.27 1.96
C GLN A 72 13.40 7.38 1.94
N VAL A 73 12.71 6.64 1.07
CA VAL A 73 11.24 6.61 1.01
C VAL A 73 10.67 6.11 2.33
N PHE A 74 11.15 4.97 2.83
CA PHE A 74 10.64 4.40 4.09
C PHE A 74 11.02 5.24 5.30
N LEU A 75 12.22 5.83 5.33
CA LEU A 75 12.62 6.74 6.41
C LEU A 75 11.71 7.98 6.45
N LYS A 76 11.39 8.57 5.30
CA LYS A 76 10.46 9.70 5.22
C LYS A 76 9.05 9.30 5.61
N ALA A 77 8.59 8.12 5.19
CA ALA A 77 7.29 7.59 5.60
C ALA A 77 7.22 7.42 7.12
N TRP A 78 8.25 6.84 7.76
CA TRP A 78 8.36 6.71 9.22
C TRP A 78 8.30 8.06 9.93
N GLN A 79 9.01 9.07 9.42
CA GLN A 79 9.01 10.41 10.01
C GLN A 79 7.67 11.13 9.84
N ALA A 80 6.97 10.89 8.73
CA ALA A 80 5.73 11.56 8.40
C ALA A 80 4.49 10.88 9.00
N ILE A 81 4.53 9.57 9.27
CA ILE A 81 3.34 8.81 9.68
C ILE A 81 2.66 9.35 10.95
N PRO A 82 3.34 9.87 11.98
CA PRO A 82 2.67 10.46 13.15
C PRO A 82 1.76 11.65 12.78
N LEU A 83 2.13 12.38 11.73
CA LEU A 83 1.41 13.55 11.23
C LEU A 83 0.43 13.21 10.11
N TYR A 84 0.29 11.93 9.74
CA TYR A 84 -0.60 11.52 8.66
C TYR A 84 -2.07 11.79 9.00
N GLU A 85 -2.78 12.39 8.07
CA GLU A 85 -4.22 12.63 8.14
C GLU A 85 -4.93 11.84 7.03
N ASP A 86 -5.91 11.03 7.43
CA ASP A 86 -6.78 10.35 6.48
C ASP A 86 -7.73 11.40 5.84
N ARG A 87 -7.67 11.51 4.51
CA ARG A 87 -8.47 12.46 3.72
C ARG A 87 -9.54 11.78 2.88
N GLY A 88 -9.87 10.52 3.17
CA GLY A 88 -10.83 9.74 2.39
C GLY A 88 -10.28 9.27 1.04
N VAL A 89 -8.95 9.27 0.89
CA VAL A 89 -8.25 8.66 -0.25
C VAL A 89 -7.43 7.48 0.24
N PRO A 90 -7.25 6.42 -0.57
CA PRO A 90 -6.44 5.28 -0.18
C PRO A 90 -5.01 5.70 0.21
N PHE A 91 -4.42 4.96 1.16
CA PHE A 91 -3.07 5.25 1.66
C PHE A 91 -2.00 5.21 0.55
N LYS A 92 -2.16 4.29 -0.41
CA LYS A 92 -1.46 4.30 -1.70
C LYS A 92 -2.42 4.92 -2.73
N ALA A 93 -2.17 6.14 -3.18
CA ALA A 93 -3.00 6.83 -4.17
C ALA A 93 -2.37 6.76 -5.57
#